data_AF-A0A7W9YP32-F1
#
_entry.id   AF-A0A7W9YP32-F1
#
_cell.length_a   1.000
_cell.length_b   1.000
_cell.length_c   1.000
_cell.angle_alpha   90.00
_cell.angle_beta   90.00
_cell.angle_gamma   90.00
#
_symmetry.space_group_name_H-M   'P 1'
#
loop_
_entity.id
_entity.type
_entity.pdbx_description
1 polymer ?
#
loop_
_entity_poly.entity_id
_entity_poly.type
_entity_poly.pdbx_seq_one_letter_code
_entity_poly.pdbx_strand_id
1 'polypeptide(L)'
;MRNWAALLFHTLGVAIVTYVSFCLALSGIFEANQFPNGLFLFGIALLLFGTLAIGFATRKYIFSVSSNKQERRKLQTSFIVCTIATVWIVVSFLV
;
A
#
# COMPACT_ATOMS: atom_id res chain seq x y z
N MET A 1 -9.25 20.19 6.90
CA MET A 1 -9.60 18.87 7.47
C MET A 1 -9.67 17.74 6.42
N ARG A 2 -10.28 17.95 5.23
CA ARG A 2 -10.45 16.90 4.19
C ARG A 2 -9.16 16.18 3.73
N ASN A 3 -8.04 16.91 3.65
CA ASN A 3 -6.75 16.33 3.22
C ASN A 3 -6.16 15.32 4.21
N TRP A 4 -6.38 15.51 5.52
CA TRP A 4 -5.83 14.63 6.55
C TRP A 4 -6.58 13.30 6.63
N ALA A 5 -7.91 13.33 6.49
CA ALA A 5 -8.70 12.10 6.44
C ALA A 5 -8.31 11.21 5.25
N ALA A 6 -8.15 11.80 4.05
CA ALA A 6 -7.71 11.06 2.87
C ALA A 6 -6.30 10.46 3.04
N LEU A 7 -5.39 11.21 3.65
CA LEU A 7 -4.05 10.71 3.97
C LEU A 7 -4.10 9.53 4.96
N LEU A 8 -4.94 9.62 6.00
CA LEU A 8 -5.15 8.56 6.99
C LEU A 8 -5.71 7.28 6.34
N PHE A 9 -6.77 7.39 5.54
CA PHE A 9 -7.34 6.24 4.83
C PHE A 9 -6.34 5.62 3.85
N HIS A 10 -5.54 6.44 3.16
CA HIS A 10 -4.46 5.96 2.31
C HIS A 10 -3.43 5.18 3.12
N THR A 11 -2.92 5.75 4.22
CA THR A 11 -1.92 5.08 5.06
C THR A 11 -2.44 3.79 5.68
N LEU A 12 -3.70 3.77 6.12
CA LEU A 12 -4.33 2.57 6.68
C LEU A 12 -4.48 1.49 5.60
N GLY A 13 -4.93 1.87 4.40
CA GLY A 13 -5.02 0.96 3.26
C GLY A 13 -3.67 0.37 2.88
N VAL A 14 -2.62 1.19 2.80
CA VAL A 14 -1.24 0.73 2.55
C VAL A 14 -0.81 -0.24 3.64
N ALA A 15 -1.01 0.11 4.91
CA ALA A 15 -0.60 -0.73 6.03
C ALA A 15 -1.25 -2.11 5.99
N ILE A 16 -2.58 -2.16 5.81
CA ILE A 16 -3.34 -3.41 5.77
C ILE A 16 -2.92 -4.26 4.56
N VAL A 17 -2.85 -3.67 3.37
CA VAL A 17 -2.46 -4.40 2.16
C VAL A 17 -1.05 -4.96 2.31
N THR A 18 -0.10 -4.16 2.77
CA THR A 18 1.28 -4.61 2.98
C THR A 18 1.35 -5.71 4.03
N TYR A 19 0.73 -5.52 5.19
CA TYR A 19 0.76 -6.49 6.28
C TYR A 19 0.18 -7.84 5.87
N VAL A 20 -1.06 -7.85 5.36
CA VAL A 20 -1.75 -9.08 4.97
C VAL A 20 -1.00 -9.79 3.84
N SER A 21 -0.51 -9.05 2.85
CA SER A 21 0.26 -9.64 1.74
C SER A 21 1.54 -10.31 2.21
N PHE A 22 2.30 -9.66 3.11
CA PHE A 22 3.52 -10.25 3.66
C PHE A 22 3.23 -11.44 4.57
N CYS A 23 2.19 -11.39 5.42
CA CYS A 23 1.78 -12.55 6.21
C CYS A 23 1.47 -13.75 5.33
N LEU A 24 0.66 -13.57 4.28
CA LEU A 24 0.32 -14.64 3.33
C LEU A 24 1.55 -15.18 2.60
N ALA A 25 2.45 -14.29 2.16
CA ALA A 25 3.68 -14.68 1.50
C ALA A 25 4.61 -15.46 2.44
N LEU A 26 4.80 -15.00 3.69
CA LEU A 26 5.62 -15.68 4.68
C LEU A 26 5.03 -17.03 5.07
N SER A 27 3.73 -17.11 5.38
CA SER A 27 3.05 -18.39 5.62
C SER A 27 3.21 -19.34 4.44
N GLY A 28 3.14 -18.81 3.22
CA GLY A 28 3.35 -19.59 2.01
C GLY A 28 4.77 -20.15 1.86
N ILE A 29 5.79 -19.40 2.29
CA ILE A 29 7.19 -19.84 2.25
C ILE A 29 7.47 -20.93 3.29
N PHE A 30 6.90 -20.82 4.49
CA PHE A 30 7.14 -21.78 5.58
C PHE A 30 6.33 -23.08 5.46
N GLU A 31 5.31 -23.14 4.60
CA GLU A 31 4.63 -24.39 4.24
C GLU A 31 5.50 -25.24 3.29
N ALA A 32 6.30 -26.13 3.89
CA ALA A 32 7.45 -26.80 3.29
C ALA A 32 7.18 -27.74 2.09
N ASN A 33 5.92 -28.10 1.78
CA ASN A 33 5.70 -29.23 0.87
C ASN A 33 5.58 -28.86 -0.62
N GLN A 34 5.19 -27.63 -0.99
CA GLN A 34 4.99 -27.25 -2.40
C GLN A 34 5.13 -25.73 -2.60
N PHE A 35 6.36 -25.24 -2.86
CA PHE A 35 6.59 -23.84 -3.20
C PHE A 35 6.74 -23.64 -4.72
N PRO A 36 6.10 -22.63 -5.35
CA PRO A 36 5.17 -21.66 -4.74
C PRO A 36 3.78 -22.26 -4.51
N ASN A 37 3.21 -22.05 -3.32
CA ASN A 37 1.83 -22.45 -3.02
C ASN A 37 0.83 -21.31 -3.33
N GLY A 38 -0.45 -21.65 -3.28
CA GLY A 38 -1.54 -20.70 -3.50
C GLY A 38 -1.50 -19.51 -2.54
N LEU A 39 -1.08 -19.69 -1.29
CA LEU A 39 -0.95 -18.61 -0.30
C LEU A 39 0.12 -17.60 -0.70
N PHE A 40 1.29 -18.08 -1.12
CA PHE A 40 2.38 -17.22 -1.59
C PHE A 40 1.97 -16.42 -2.82
N LEU A 41 1.38 -17.10 -3.83
CA LEU A 41 0.90 -16.45 -5.04
C LEU A 41 -0.21 -15.43 -4.75
N PHE A 42 -1.12 -15.75 -3.84
CA PHE A 42 -2.18 -14.84 -3.42
C PHE A 42 -1.63 -13.63 -2.66
N GLY A 43 -0.62 -13.81 -1.80
CA GLY A 43 0.08 -12.71 -1.13
C GLY A 43 0.73 -11.73 -2.12
N ILE A 44 1.42 -12.24 -3.15
CA ILE A 44 2.01 -11.41 -4.21
C ILE A 44 0.93 -10.71 -5.02
N ALA A 45 -0.13 -11.43 -5.43
CA ALA A 45 -1.22 -10.86 -6.19
C ALA A 45 -1.94 -9.74 -5.41
N LEU A 46 -2.22 -9.97 -4.12
CA LEU A 46 -2.82 -8.96 -3.25
C LEU A 46 -1.93 -7.72 -3.11
N LEU A 47 -0.61 -7.91 -3.00
CA LEU A 47 0.33 -6.79 -2.93
C LEU A 47 0.27 -5.96 -4.21
N LEU A 48 0.33 -6.60 -5.38
CA LEU A 48 0.29 -5.95 -6.69
C LEU A 48 -1.05 -5.24 -6.93
N PHE A 49 -2.17 -5.95 -6.83
CA PHE A 49 -3.48 -5.38 -7.11
C PHE A 49 -3.89 -4.37 -6.04
N GLY A 50 -3.55 -4.60 -4.78
CA GLY A 50 -3.81 -3.68 -3.67
C GLY A 50 -3.03 -2.36 -3.82
N THR A 51 -1.74 -2.42 -4.17
CA THR A 51 -0.97 -1.19 -4.45
C THR A 51 -1.49 -0.44 -5.68
N LEU A 52 -1.89 -1.14 -6.74
CA LEU A 52 -2.51 -0.51 -7.91
C LEU A 52 -3.84 0.17 -7.57
N ALA A 53 -4.70 -0.49 -6.80
CA ALA A 53 -6.00 0.06 -6.38
C ALA A 53 -5.82 1.32 -5.51
N ILE A 54 -4.91 1.28 -4.54
CA ILE A 54 -4.58 2.43 -3.69
C ILE A 54 -3.98 3.56 -4.55
N GLY A 55 -3.03 3.25 -5.42
CA GLY A 55 -2.42 4.24 -6.32
C GLY A 55 -3.44 4.91 -7.24
N PHE A 56 -4.40 4.16 -7.77
CA PHE A 56 -5.48 4.69 -8.59
C PHE A 56 -6.42 5.61 -7.78
N ALA A 57 -6.83 5.18 -6.58
CA ALA A 57 -7.67 5.99 -5.69
C ALA A 57 -7.00 7.31 -5.30
N THR A 58 -5.71 7.25 -4.95
CA THR A 58 -4.91 8.42 -4.59
C THR A 58 -4.71 9.36 -5.76
N ARG A 59 -4.45 8.83 -6.97
CA ARG A 59 -4.40 9.66 -8.19
C ARG A 59 -5.72 10.36 -8.44
N LYS A 60 -6.85 9.64 -8.36
CA LYS A 60 -8.19 10.22 -8.53
C LYS A 60 -8.47 11.33 -7.51
N TYR A 61 -8.07 11.13 -6.26
CA TYR A 61 -8.18 12.14 -5.20
C TYR A 61 -7.35 13.41 -5.48
N ILE A 62 -6.08 13.24 -5.84
CA ILE A 62 -5.19 14.40 -6.09
C ILE A 62 -5.70 15.25 -7.26
N PHE A 63 -6.20 14.61 -8.31
CA PHE A 63 -6.77 15.31 -9.46
C PHE A 63 -8.10 16.02 -9.14
N SER A 64 -8.89 15.51 -8.19
CA SER A 64 -10.16 16.13 -7.78
C SER A 64 -9.97 17.29 -6.80
N VAL A 65 -8.88 17.32 -6.03
CA VAL A 65 -8.66 18.33 -4.99
C VAL A 65 -8.08 19.64 -5.52
N SER A 66 -7.19 19.58 -6.50
CA SER A 66 -6.54 20.78 -7.05
C SER A 66 -6.37 20.65 -8.54
N SER A 67 -6.53 21.76 -9.28
CA SER A 67 -6.16 21.88 -10.70
C SER A 67 -4.72 22.37 -10.87
N ASN A 68 -4.11 22.93 -9.80
CA ASN A 68 -2.76 23.48 -9.83
C ASN A 68 -1.71 22.36 -9.82
N LYS A 69 -0.85 22.36 -10.85
CA LYS A 69 0.21 21.36 -11.03
C LYS A 69 1.21 21.31 -9.87
N GLN A 70 1.53 22.46 -9.27
CA GLN A 70 2.49 22.54 -8.16
C GLN A 70 1.91 21.98 -6.85
N GLU A 71 0.64 22.27 -6.58
CA GLU A 71 -0.07 21.73 -5.41
C GLU A 71 -0.29 20.22 -5.52
N ARG A 72 -0.63 19.72 -6.73
CA ARG A 72 -0.71 18.28 -7.01
C ARG A 72 0.62 17.57 -6.72
N ARG A 73 1.74 18.14 -7.16
CA ARG A 73 3.08 17.57 -6.89
C ARG A 73 3.35 17.50 -5.38
N LYS A 74 3.05 18.56 -4.63
CA LYS A 74 3.20 18.57 -3.17
C LYS A 74 2.39 17.46 -2.49
N LEU A 75 1.13 17.27 -2.91
CA LEU A 75 0.28 16.20 -2.41
C LEU A 75 0.84 14.82 -2.78
N GLN A 76 1.25 14.61 -4.04
CA GLN A 76 1.87 13.35 -4.49
C GLN A 76 3.09 13.00 -3.64
N THR A 77 3.99 13.95 -3.40
CA THR A 77 5.16 13.74 -2.55
C THR A 77 4.76 13.32 -1.14
N SER A 78 3.75 13.98 -0.55
CA SER A 78 3.25 13.61 0.78
C SER A 78 2.73 12.17 0.82
N PHE A 79 1.92 11.76 -0.16
CA PHE A 79 1.41 10.39 -0.26
C PHE A 79 2.53 9.37 -0.45
N ILE A 80 3.55 9.68 -1.25
CA ILE A 80 4.71 8.80 -1.48
C ILE A 80 5.51 8.60 -0.19
N VAL A 81 5.83 9.70 0.50
CA VAL A 81 6.58 9.65 1.77
C VAL A 81 5.81 8.83 2.80
N CYS A 82 4.50 9.04 2.92
CA CYS A 82 3.65 8.24 3.79
C CYS A 82 3.65 6.76 3.41
N THR A 83 3.53 6.42 2.13
CA THR A 83 3.60 5.02 1.66
C THR A 83 4.92 4.37 2.05
N ILE A 84 6.06 5.03 1.78
CA ILE A 84 7.39 4.50 2.10
C ILE A 84 7.53 4.29 3.61
N ALA A 85 7.14 5.28 4.42
CA ALA A 85 7.21 5.18 5.87
C ALA A 85 6.32 4.06 6.41
N THR A 86 5.08 3.94 5.91
CA THR A 86 4.15 2.89 6.31
C THR A 86 4.68 1.50 5.93
N VAL A 87 5.16 1.31 4.70
CA VAL A 87 5.71 0.04 4.25
C VAL A 87 6.94 -0.34 5.09
N TRP A 88 7.85 0.61 5.31
CA TRP A 88 9.03 0.39 6.16
C TRP A 88 8.63 -0.09 7.57
N ILE A 89 7.72 0.64 8.23
CA ILE A 89 7.25 0.29 9.58
C ILE A 89 6.63 -1.11 9.59
N VAL A 90 5.71 -1.39 8.65
CA VAL A 90 5.00 -2.68 8.59
C VAL A 90 5.98 -3.84 8.36
N VAL A 91 6.94 -3.67 7.45
CA VAL A 91 7.95 -4.70 7.18
C VAL A 91 8.88 -4.89 8.38
N SER A 92 9.33 -3.82 9.04
CA SER A 92 10.15 -3.93 10.25
C SER A 92 9.44 -4.58 11.44
N PHE A 93 8.10 -4.61 11.47
CA PHE A 93 7.34 -5.35 12.48
C PHE A 93 7.17 -6.83 12.14
N LEU A 94 7.36 -7.21 10.87
CA LEU A 94 7.12 -8.55 10.35
C LEU A 94 8.41 -9.39 10.21
N VAL A 95 9.56 -8.72 10.07
CA VAL A 95 10.91 -9.31 9.99
C VAL A 95 11.59 -9.22 11.35
#